data_AF-A0A9Q3ITR5-F1
#
_entry.id   AF-A0A9Q3ITR5-F1
#
_cell.length_a   1.000
_cell.length_b   1.000
_cell.length_c   1.000
_cell.angle_alpha   90.00
_cell.angle_beta   90.00
_cell.angle_gamma   90.00
#
_symmetry.space_group_name_H-M   'P 1'
#
loop_
_entity.id
_entity.type
_entity.pdbx_description
1 polymer ?
#
loop_
_entity_poly.entity_id
_entity_poly.type
_entity_poly.pdbx_seq_one_letter_code
_entity_poly.pdbx_strand_id
1 'polypeptide(L)'
;MNYSFEYAKQKWDKSHKTSEFKVGQLILVLTLNLNNIEGPKKLKDSFAGPFIIKALPWRNLVNVELSGKLENKRLTFPVSLVKHYTSSDKELFPLRNGTTLEVPPLDQS
;
A
#
# COMPACT_ATOMS: atom_id res chain seq x y z
N MET A 1 22.80 -31.38 -14.62
CA MET A 1 21.44 -31.50 -14.07
C MET A 1 21.13 -30.22 -13.29
N ASN A 2 20.51 -29.22 -13.93
CA ASN A 2 20.20 -27.90 -13.35
C ASN A 2 18.69 -27.59 -13.29
N TYR A 3 17.83 -28.61 -13.47
CA TYR A 3 16.38 -28.46 -13.57
C TYR A 3 15.75 -27.81 -12.33
N SER A 4 16.28 -28.06 -11.13
CA SER A 4 15.76 -27.47 -9.89
C SER A 4 16.02 -25.95 -9.80
N PHE A 5 17.21 -25.51 -10.22
CA PHE A 5 17.57 -24.09 -10.23
C PHE A 5 16.77 -23.33 -11.30
N GLU A 6 16.61 -23.90 -12.49
CA GLU A 6 15.84 -23.29 -13.57
C GLU A 6 14.34 -23.19 -13.23
N TYR A 7 13.77 -24.22 -12.59
CA TYR A 7 12.38 -24.20 -12.13
C TYR A 7 12.15 -23.13 -11.05
N ALA A 8 13.07 -23.03 -10.08
CA ALA A 8 13.00 -22.00 -9.04
C ALA A 8 13.11 -20.59 -9.63
N LYS A 9 14.02 -20.39 -10.58
CA LYS A 9 14.21 -19.12 -11.28
C LYS A 9 12.95 -18.73 -12.06
N GLN A 10 12.38 -19.63 -12.87
CA GLN A 10 11.16 -19.34 -13.64
C GLN A 10 9.97 -19.01 -12.73
N LYS A 11 9.81 -19.71 -11.60
CA LYS A 11 8.75 -19.41 -10.62
C LYS A 11 8.95 -18.02 -10.00
N TRP A 12 10.21 -17.67 -9.70
CA TRP A 12 10.56 -16.36 -9.18
C TRP A 12 10.31 -15.26 -10.20
N ASP A 13 10.81 -15.39 -11.43
CA ASP A 13 10.60 -14.42 -12.53
C ASP A 13 9.10 -14.23 -12.82
N LYS A 14 8.30 -15.32 -12.82
CA LYS A 14 6.84 -15.27 -13.02
C LYS A 14 6.11 -14.53 -11.89
N SER A 15 6.60 -14.65 -10.66
CA SER A 15 6.01 -13.97 -9.49
C SER A 15 6.45 -12.51 -9.38
N HIS A 16 7.60 -12.14 -9.95
CA HIS A 16 8.17 -10.79 -9.88
C HIS A 16 7.88 -10.02 -11.16
N LYS A 17 6.59 -9.76 -11.41
CA LYS A 17 6.18 -8.90 -12.51
C LYS A 17 6.63 -7.46 -12.22
N THR A 18 7.36 -6.85 -13.15
CA THR A 18 7.73 -5.43 -13.05
C THR A 18 6.44 -4.63 -12.99
N SER A 19 6.21 -3.90 -11.89
CA SER A 19 5.01 -3.09 -11.73
C SER A 19 5.17 -1.78 -12.49
N GLU A 20 4.26 -1.52 -13.43
CA GLU A 20 4.24 -0.30 -14.23
C GLU A 20 3.54 0.83 -13.47
N PHE A 21 4.26 1.41 -12.51
CA PHE A 21 3.79 2.63 -11.85
C PHE A 21 4.11 3.86 -12.70
N LYS A 22 3.26 4.90 -12.61
CA LYS A 22 3.49 6.20 -13.24
C LYS A 22 3.58 7.31 -12.20
N VAL A 23 4.37 8.34 -12.51
CA VAL A 23 4.42 9.57 -11.69
C VAL A 23 3.04 10.22 -11.68
N GLY A 24 2.60 10.70 -10.52
CA GLY A 24 1.27 11.28 -10.29
C GLY A 24 0.18 10.26 -9.92
N GLN A 25 0.47 8.96 -9.95
CA GLN A 25 -0.49 7.93 -9.58
C GLN A 25 -0.67 7.81 -8.07
N LEU A 26 -1.90 7.47 -7.64
CA LEU A 26 -2.22 7.16 -6.26
C LEU A 26 -1.87 5.70 -5.93
N ILE A 27 -1.23 5.51 -4.80
CA ILE A 27 -0.78 4.21 -4.31
C ILE A 27 -1.00 4.04 -2.82
N LEU A 28 -0.97 2.78 -2.40
CA LEU A 28 -0.97 2.35 -1.01
C LEU A 28 0.39 1.75 -0.66
N VAL A 29 0.92 2.09 0.51
CA VAL A 29 2.22 1.62 1.00
C VAL A 29 2.02 0.64 2.16
N LEU A 30 2.72 -0.49 2.14
CA LEU A 30 2.63 -1.51 3.17
C LEU A 30 3.16 -1.00 4.53
N THR A 31 2.40 -1.23 5.60
CA THR A 31 2.69 -0.68 6.94
C THR A 31 3.66 -1.52 7.77
N LEU A 32 4.07 -2.71 7.29
CA LEU A 32 4.90 -3.65 8.06
C LEU A 32 6.20 -3.04 8.62
N ASN A 33 6.75 -2.04 7.95
CA ASN A 33 7.99 -1.35 8.34
C ASN A 33 7.78 0.13 8.77
N LEU A 34 6.52 0.54 8.93
CA LEU A 34 6.16 1.90 9.33
C LEU A 34 6.04 2.00 10.86
N ASN A 35 7.19 2.11 11.53
CA ASN A 35 7.29 2.27 12.99
C ASN A 35 6.56 3.49 13.60
N ASN A 36 6.17 4.47 12.78
CA ASN A 36 5.52 5.71 13.25
C ASN A 36 3.99 5.62 13.29
N ILE A 37 3.42 4.48 12.89
CA ILE A 37 1.98 4.25 12.97
C ILE A 37 1.68 3.75 14.39
N GLU A 38 1.02 4.56 15.20
CA GLU A 38 0.59 4.21 16.56
C GLU A 38 -0.47 3.09 16.53
N GLY A 39 -0.53 2.29 17.60
CA GLY A 39 -1.56 1.25 17.79
C GLY A 39 -1.05 -0.19 17.89
N PRO A 40 -1.93 -1.14 18.21
CA PRO A 40 -1.57 -2.55 18.35
C PRO A 40 -1.42 -3.22 16.98
N LYS A 41 -0.34 -4.02 16.81
CA LYS A 41 0.06 -4.65 15.53
C LYS A 41 -1.07 -5.39 14.81
N LYS A 42 -2.04 -5.95 15.56
CA LYS A 42 -3.17 -6.73 15.00
C LYS A 42 -4.33 -5.88 14.46
N LEU A 43 -4.48 -4.64 14.94
CA LEU A 43 -5.55 -3.72 14.49
C LEU A 43 -5.03 -2.68 13.49
N LYS A 44 -3.74 -2.70 13.17
CA LYS A 44 -3.18 -1.80 12.15
C LYS A 44 -3.62 -2.26 10.77
N ASP A 45 -4.05 -1.29 9.97
CA ASP A 45 -4.22 -1.51 8.55
C ASP A 45 -2.92 -2.01 7.94
N SER A 46 -3.02 -3.01 7.07
CA SER A 46 -1.85 -3.57 6.38
C SER A 46 -1.23 -2.57 5.40
N PHE A 47 -2.01 -1.57 4.96
CA PHE A 47 -1.61 -0.56 4.00
C PHE A 47 -1.99 0.84 4.51
N ALA A 48 -1.13 1.82 4.23
CA ALA A 48 -1.37 3.24 4.49
C ALA A 48 -1.45 4.00 3.16
N GLY A 49 -2.24 5.06 3.12
CA GLY A 49 -2.44 5.91 1.95
C GLY A 49 -3.93 6.18 1.70
N PRO A 50 -4.28 6.87 0.61
CA PRO A 50 -3.52 6.99 -0.63
C PRO A 50 -2.40 8.04 -0.61
N PHE A 51 -1.30 7.73 -1.29
CA PHE A 51 -0.17 8.64 -1.50
C PHE A 51 0.13 8.82 -2.98
N ILE A 52 0.75 9.95 -3.34
CA ILE A 52 1.09 10.28 -4.73
C ILE A 52 2.54 9.87 -5.03
N ILE A 53 2.77 9.24 -6.18
CA ILE A 53 4.12 8.98 -6.69
C ILE A 53 4.73 10.28 -7.21
N LYS A 54 5.82 10.73 -6.59
CA LYS A 54 6.56 11.93 -6.99
C LYS A 54 7.60 11.65 -8.08
N ALA A 55 8.30 10.51 -7.98
CA ALA A 55 9.34 10.13 -8.93
C ALA A 55 9.57 8.61 -8.94
N LEU A 56 10.16 8.12 -10.02
CA LEU A 56 10.53 6.72 -10.18
C LEU A 56 12.04 6.68 -10.45
N PRO A 57 12.88 6.74 -9.41
CA PRO A 57 14.32 6.82 -9.58
C PRO A 57 14.90 5.55 -10.23
N TRP A 58 14.28 4.39 -10.00
CA TRP A 58 14.66 3.10 -10.58
C TRP A 58 13.41 2.30 -10.95
N ARG A 59 13.56 1.26 -11.79
CA ARG A 59 12.45 0.38 -12.20
C ARG A 59 11.72 -0.30 -11.04
N ASN A 60 12.41 -0.51 -9.92
CA ASN A 60 11.92 -1.23 -8.75
C ASN A 60 11.74 -0.32 -7.51
N LEU A 61 12.02 0.98 -7.60
CA LEU A 61 11.89 1.92 -6.48
C LEU A 61 10.94 3.06 -6.85
N VAL A 62 10.08 3.43 -5.90
CA VAL A 62 9.08 4.48 -6.04
C VAL A 62 9.33 5.54 -4.98
N ASN A 63 9.45 6.80 -5.40
CA ASN A 63 9.44 7.94 -4.49
C ASN A 63 8.01 8.43 -4.32
N VAL A 64 7.59 8.53 -3.07
CA VAL A 64 6.23 8.78 -2.64
C VAL A 64 6.22 10.04 -1.80
N GLU A 65 5.24 10.91 -2.06
CA GLU A 65 4.97 12.03 -1.19
C GLU A 65 4.11 11.55 -0.01
N LEU A 66 4.71 11.51 1.17
CA LEU A 66 4.03 11.17 2.42
C LEU A 66 3.54 12.46 3.07
N SER A 67 2.34 12.44 3.63
CA SER A 67 1.75 13.58 4.34
C SER A 67 1.48 13.23 5.82
N GLY A 68 1.47 14.23 6.69
CA GLY A 68 1.15 14.11 8.11
C GLY A 68 2.25 13.43 8.95
N LYS A 69 1.90 12.44 9.78
CA LYS A 69 2.81 11.77 10.73
C LYS A 69 3.97 10.99 10.08
N LEU A 70 3.98 10.87 8.75
CA LEU A 70 4.92 10.06 7.96
C LEU A 70 5.95 10.90 7.17
N GLU A 71 5.90 12.22 7.24
CA GLU A 71 6.75 13.15 6.48
C GLU A 71 8.26 12.98 6.76
N ASN A 72 8.63 12.60 7.98
CA ASN A 72 10.04 12.49 8.41
C ASN A 72 10.75 11.20 7.97
N LYS A 73 10.12 10.34 7.15
CA LYS A 73 10.68 9.03 6.76
C LYS A 73 11.19 9.01 5.33
N ARG A 74 11.93 7.94 5.02
CA ARG A 74 12.37 7.65 3.64
C ARG A 74 11.15 7.66 2.73
N LEU A 75 11.20 8.54 1.75
CA LEU A 75 10.17 8.70 0.73
C LEU A 75 10.26 7.61 -0.35
N THR A 76 11.24 6.71 -0.28
CA THR A 76 11.52 5.71 -1.31
C THR A 76 11.14 4.30 -0.85
N PHE A 77 10.27 3.64 -1.61
CA PHE A 77 9.80 2.29 -1.33
C PHE A 77 10.07 1.36 -2.52
N PRO A 78 10.46 0.09 -2.27
CA PRO A 78 10.48 -0.90 -3.34
C PRO A 78 9.06 -1.20 -3.81
N VAL A 79 8.89 -1.45 -5.12
CA VAL A 79 7.59 -1.73 -5.75
C VAL A 79 6.83 -2.90 -5.12
N SER A 80 7.53 -3.85 -4.50
CA SER A 80 6.92 -4.99 -3.79
C SER A 80 6.13 -4.59 -2.55
N LEU A 81 6.43 -3.43 -1.97
CA LEU A 81 5.75 -2.89 -0.79
C LEU A 81 4.65 -1.88 -1.16
N VAL A 82 4.36 -1.73 -2.46
CA VAL A 82 3.42 -0.74 -2.97
C VAL A 82 2.29 -1.44 -3.72
N LYS A 83 1.06 -0.95 -3.55
CA LYS A 83 -0.11 -1.37 -4.31
C LYS A 83 -0.75 -0.19 -5.03
N HIS A 84 -1.40 -0.49 -6.14
CA HIS A 84 -2.24 0.47 -6.85
C HIS A 84 -3.43 0.84 -5.95
N TYR A 85 -3.72 2.14 -5.84
CA TYR A 85 -4.94 2.59 -5.19
C TYR A 85 -6.07 2.60 -6.22
N THR A 86 -7.16 1.89 -5.92
CA THR A 86 -8.40 1.95 -6.70
C THR A 86 -9.38 2.82 -5.93
N SER A 87 -9.76 3.96 -6.50
CA SER A 87 -10.81 4.80 -5.93
C SER A 87 -12.13 4.02 -5.92
N SER A 88 -12.90 4.13 -4.83
CA SER A 88 -14.24 3.56 -4.81
C SER A 88 -15.10 4.31 -5.81
N ASP A 89 -15.63 3.58 -6.80
CA ASP A 89 -16.58 4.14 -7.75
C ASP A 89 -17.92 4.41 -7.05
N LYS A 90 -18.44 5.62 -7.24
CA LYS A 90 -19.67 6.09 -6.58
C LYS A 90 -20.90 5.45 -7.19
N GLU A 91 -20.86 5.12 -8.49
CA GLU A 91 -21.99 4.51 -9.19
C GLU A 91 -22.15 3.04 -8.80
N LEU A 92 -21.04 2.31 -8.65
CA LEU A 92 -21.05 0.91 -8.25
C LEU A 92 -21.27 0.70 -6.76
N PHE A 93 -20.88 1.67 -5.91
CA PHE A 93 -20.96 1.55 -4.45
C PHE A 93 -21.61 2.77 -3.78
N PRO A 94 -22.91 3.04 -4.04
CA PRO A 94 -23.59 4.23 -3.52
C PRO A 94 -23.67 4.26 -1.99
N LEU A 95 -23.67 3.09 -1.33
CA LEU A 95 -23.76 2.94 0.13
C LEU A 95 -22.44 3.23 0.89
N ARG A 96 -21.32 3.43 0.19
CA ARG A 96 -20.02 3.73 0.83
C ARG A 96 -19.82 5.21 1.15
N ASN A 97 -20.76 6.07 0.75
CA ASN A 97 -20.68 7.50 0.98
C ASN A 97 -21.02 7.83 2.45
N GLY A 98 -19.99 7.96 3.29
CA GLY A 98 -20.06 8.77 4.51
C GLY A 98 -21.04 8.33 5.59
N THR A 99 -21.21 7.03 5.82
CA THR A 99 -21.85 6.58 7.07
C THR A 99 -20.93 6.94 8.22
N THR A 100 -21.25 8.02 8.94
CA THR A 100 -20.79 8.19 10.32
C THR A 100 -21.14 6.89 11.03
N LEU A 101 -20.14 6.13 11.47
CA LEU A 101 -20.35 4.93 12.27
C LEU A 101 -21.05 5.39 13.55
N GLU A 102 -22.37 5.28 13.61
CA GLU A 102 -23.11 5.45 14.85
C GLU A 102 -22.62 4.34 15.78
N VAL A 103 -21.74 4.71 16.72
CA VAL A 103 -21.25 3.78 17.73
C VAL A 103 -22.47 3.37 18.53
N PRO A 104 -22.83 2.07 18.58
CA PRO A 104 -23.95 1.63 19.39
C PRO A 104 -23.70 2.06 20.84
N PRO A 105 -24.73 2.57 21.55
CA PRO A 105 -24.58 3.02 22.92
C PRO A 105 -23.99 1.89 23.76
N LEU A 106 -22.91 2.19 24.46
CA LEU A 106 -22.29 1.26 25.38
C LEU A 106 -23.25 1.11 26.56
N ASP A 107 -23.93 -0.03 26.67
CA ASP A 107 -24.76 -0.33 27.84
C ASP A 107 -23.87 -0.23 29.08
N GLN A 108 -24.13 0.79 29.90
CA GLN A 108 -23.48 0.95 31.20
C GLN A 108 -24.07 -0.12 32.13
N SER A 109 -23.33 -1.21 32.33
CA SER A 109 -23.60 -2.21 33.36
C SER A 109 -23.04 -1.79 34.71
#